data_AF-E2BY96-F1
#
_entry.id   AF-E2BY96-F1
#
_cell.length_a   1.000
_cell.length_b   1.000
_cell.length_c   1.000
_cell.angle_alpha   90.00
_cell.angle_beta   90.00
_cell.angle_gamma   90.00
#
_symmetry.space_group_name_H-M   'P 1'
#
loop_
_entity.id
_entity.type
_entity.pdbx_description
1 polymer ?
#
loop_
_entity_poly.entity_id
_entity_poly.type
_entity_poly.pdbx_seq_one_letter_code
_entity_poly.pdbx_strand_id
1 'polypeptide(L)'
;MSIIFGQLVIGPPGSGKTTYCSAMSKFLESIGRKVAVINIDPANENMEYTPTVDISELIQHEEVMTHFGLGPNGALIYCMEFLETNVQWLIAKILNLKDYYIIFDCPGQVELYTHHKSMSQIAEKLNQNVMRLCSVHLVDSHHCSDPGKN
;
A
#
# COMPACT_ATOMS: atom_id res chain seq x y z
N MET A 1 10.28 22.80 -4.33
CA MET A 1 10.35 21.33 -4.39
C MET A 1 9.22 20.88 -5.32
N SER A 2 9.48 20.01 -6.32
CA SER A 2 8.40 19.47 -7.14
C SER A 2 7.50 18.60 -6.27
N ILE A 3 6.19 18.74 -6.45
CA ILE A 3 5.19 17.97 -5.71
C ILE A 3 5.03 16.63 -6.40
N ILE A 4 5.11 15.52 -5.66
CA ILE A 4 4.91 14.16 -6.18
C ILE A 4 3.43 13.79 -6.04
N PHE A 5 2.85 13.17 -7.06
CA PHE A 5 1.46 12.72 -7.04
C PHE A 5 1.39 11.20 -6.95
N GLY A 6 0.36 10.69 -6.29
CA GLY A 6 0.12 9.25 -6.27
C GLY A 6 -1.25 8.85 -5.78
N GLN A 7 -1.48 7.55 -5.77
CA GLN A 7 -2.74 6.93 -5.34
C GLN A 7 -2.50 5.87 -4.27
N LEU A 8 -3.37 5.85 -3.26
CA LEU A 8 -3.50 4.76 -2.29
C LEU A 8 -4.58 3.79 -2.81
N VAL A 9 -4.18 2.58 -3.20
CA VAL A 9 -5.11 1.55 -3.67
C VAL A 9 -5.58 0.74 -2.47
N ILE A 10 -6.82 0.95 -2.06
CA ILE A 10 -7.42 0.36 -0.85
C ILE A 10 -8.65 -0.48 -1.20
N GLY A 11 -9.05 -1.36 -0.27
CA GLY A 11 -10.19 -2.25 -0.43
C GLY A 11 -9.99 -3.57 0.31
N PRO A 12 -11.05 -4.35 0.53
CA PRO A 12 -11.00 -5.60 1.29
C PRO A 12 -10.10 -6.65 0.62
N PRO A 13 -9.73 -7.74 1.32
CA PRO A 13 -9.00 -8.85 0.71
C PRO A 13 -9.79 -9.41 -0.48
N GLY A 14 -9.10 -9.74 -1.57
CA GLY A 14 -9.75 -10.25 -2.79
C GLY A 14 -10.35 -9.19 -3.72
N SER A 15 -10.40 -7.90 -3.34
CA SER A 15 -10.99 -6.84 -4.19
C SER A 15 -10.19 -6.49 -5.47
N GLY A 16 -9.04 -7.13 -5.68
CA GLY A 16 -8.21 -6.92 -6.88
C GLY A 16 -7.20 -5.77 -6.80
N LYS A 17 -6.79 -5.33 -5.60
CA LYS A 17 -5.80 -4.24 -5.41
C LYS A 17 -4.49 -4.45 -6.17
N THR A 18 -3.81 -5.57 -5.91
CA THR A 18 -2.53 -5.91 -6.57
C THR A 18 -2.68 -6.06 -8.09
N THR A 19 -3.79 -6.65 -8.55
CA THR A 19 -4.12 -6.74 -9.98
C THR A 19 -4.33 -5.36 -10.60
N TYR A 20 -5.05 -4.45 -9.92
CA TYR A 20 -5.22 -3.07 -10.35
C TYR A 20 -3.87 -2.34 -10.41
N CYS A 21 -3.01 -2.50 -9.40
CA CYS A 21 -1.67 -1.90 -9.37
C CYS A 21 -0.83 -2.33 -10.59
N SER A 22 -0.84 -3.64 -10.92
CA SER A 22 -0.18 -4.21 -12.12
C SER A 22 -0.72 -3.63 -13.43
N ALA A 23 -2.05 -3.60 -13.58
CA ALA A 23 -2.67 -3.14 -14.83
C ALA A 23 -2.55 -1.63 -15.01
N MET A 24 -2.72 -0.86 -13.93
CA MET A 24 -2.66 0.59 -13.94
C MET A 24 -1.23 1.09 -14.20
N SER A 25 -0.20 0.45 -13.63
CA SER A 25 1.19 0.81 -13.92
C SER A 25 1.50 0.64 -15.40
N LYS A 26 1.20 -0.54 -15.97
CA LYS A 26 1.37 -0.83 -17.41
C LYS A 26 0.61 0.15 -18.29
N PHE A 27 -0.63 0.48 -17.93
CA PHE A 27 -1.44 1.44 -18.68
C PHE A 27 -0.79 2.84 -18.68
N LEU A 28 -0.39 3.35 -17.52
CA LEU A 28 0.23 4.67 -17.40
C LEU A 28 1.59 4.74 -18.11
N GLU A 29 2.39 3.68 -18.04
CA GLU A 29 3.63 3.54 -18.80
C GLU A 29 3.38 3.57 -20.31
N SER A 30 2.33 2.88 -20.79
CA SER A 30 1.97 2.84 -22.21
C SER A 30 1.60 4.22 -22.80
N ILE A 31 1.15 5.16 -21.95
CA ILE A 31 0.88 6.55 -22.33
C ILE A 31 2.04 7.51 -22.02
N GLY A 32 3.23 6.97 -21.75
CA GLY A 32 4.47 7.72 -21.59
C GLY A 32 4.72 8.30 -20.19
N ARG A 33 4.01 7.84 -19.15
CA ARG A 33 4.27 8.28 -17.78
C ARG A 33 5.32 7.41 -17.10
N LYS A 34 6.19 8.03 -16.30
CA LYS A 34 7.05 7.31 -15.35
C LYS A 34 6.20 6.89 -14.16
N VAL A 35 6.14 5.60 -13.84
CA VAL A 35 5.35 5.07 -12.73
C VAL A 35 6.21 4.22 -11.82
N ALA A 36 6.00 4.35 -10.52
CA ALA A 36 6.61 3.49 -9.53
C ALA A 36 5.51 2.88 -8.67
N VAL A 37 5.50 1.55 -8.57
CA VAL A 37 4.62 0.83 -7.67
C VAL A 37 5.36 0.59 -6.37
N ILE A 38 4.79 1.01 -5.26
CA ILE A 38 5.31 0.80 -3.91
C ILE A 38 4.39 -0.19 -3.21
N ASN A 39 4.93 -1.34 -2.82
CA ASN A 39 4.20 -2.32 -2.02
C ASN A 39 4.36 -1.97 -0.53
N ILE A 40 3.23 -1.70 0.14
CA ILE A 40 3.18 -1.54 1.59
C ILE A 40 2.33 -2.64 2.27
N ASP A 41 1.94 -3.68 1.54
CA ASP A 41 1.35 -4.89 2.11
C ASP A 41 2.45 -5.91 2.44
N PRO A 42 2.77 -6.12 3.74
CA PRO A 42 3.85 -7.00 4.14
C PRO A 42 3.54 -8.49 3.95
N ALA A 43 2.27 -8.85 3.71
CA ALA A 43 1.83 -10.22 3.47
C ALA A 43 1.52 -10.49 1.98
N ASN A 44 1.90 -9.58 1.07
CA ASN A 44 1.65 -9.76 -0.35
C ASN A 44 2.76 -10.58 -1.03
N GLU A 45 2.47 -11.86 -1.26
CA GLU A 45 3.37 -12.79 -1.94
C GLU A 45 3.09 -12.92 -3.45
N ASN A 46 1.95 -12.42 -3.93
CA ASN A 46 1.43 -12.70 -5.27
C ASN A 46 1.44 -11.45 -6.16
N MET A 47 2.61 -10.87 -6.38
CA MET A 47 2.78 -9.70 -7.25
C MET A 47 3.16 -10.10 -8.68
N GLU A 48 2.34 -9.68 -9.66
CA GLU A 48 2.67 -9.78 -11.10
C GLU A 48 3.50 -8.58 -11.62
N TYR A 49 4.07 -7.81 -10.70
CA TYR A 49 4.96 -6.68 -10.96
C TYR A 49 6.13 -6.73 -9.99
N THR A 50 7.22 -6.04 -10.34
CA THR A 50 8.34 -5.82 -9.40
C THR A 50 8.14 -4.46 -8.74
N PRO A 51 7.88 -4.40 -7.41
CA PRO A 51 7.75 -3.12 -6.72
C PRO A 51 9.07 -2.35 -6.79
N THR A 52 8.96 -1.03 -6.96
CA THR A 52 10.11 -0.12 -6.88
C THR A 52 10.62 0.02 -5.44
N VAL A 53 9.71 -0.11 -4.48
CA VAL A 53 9.99 -0.11 -3.04
C VAL A 53 9.06 -1.14 -2.42
N ASP A 54 9.62 -2.05 -1.63
CA ASP A 54 8.85 -3.07 -0.92
C ASP A 54 9.05 -2.94 0.59
N ILE A 55 7.97 -3.01 1.37
CA ILE A 55 8.01 -2.95 2.84
C ILE A 55 8.85 -4.08 3.45
N SER A 56 9.01 -5.22 2.77
CA SER A 56 9.88 -6.33 3.20
C SER A 56 11.37 -5.94 3.29
N GLU A 57 11.80 -4.87 2.61
CA GLU A 57 13.14 -4.28 2.79
C GLU A 57 13.32 -3.63 4.17
N LEU A 58 12.21 -3.24 4.81
CA LEU A 58 12.18 -2.62 6.13
C LEU A 58 11.84 -3.64 7.22
N ILE A 59 10.83 -4.47 7.00
CA ILE A 59 10.32 -5.45 7.96
C ILE A 59 9.61 -6.61 7.26
N GLN A 60 9.99 -7.84 7.58
CA GLN A 60 9.41 -9.04 6.97
C GLN A 60 8.32 -9.65 7.86
N HIS A 61 7.16 -9.94 7.26
CA HIS A 61 5.99 -10.45 7.98
C HIS A 61 6.26 -11.80 8.68
N GLU A 62 6.90 -12.74 7.97
CA GLU A 62 7.24 -14.07 8.51
C GLU A 62 8.20 -14.00 9.71
N GLU A 63 9.18 -13.10 9.66
CA GLU A 63 10.12 -12.87 10.76
C GLU A 63 9.41 -12.31 11.99
N VAL A 64 8.47 -11.38 11.80
CA VAL A 64 7.66 -10.82 12.89
C VAL A 64 6.78 -11.90 13.52
N MET A 65 6.12 -12.74 12.73
CA MET A 65 5.33 -13.86 13.24
C MET A 65 6.18 -14.78 14.12
N THR A 66 7.36 -15.17 13.62
CA THR A 66 8.25 -16.11 14.31
C THR A 66 8.88 -15.49 15.56
N HIS A 67 9.39 -14.25 15.47
CA HIS A 67 10.12 -13.61 16.55
C HIS A 67 9.22 -13.21 17.72
N PHE A 68 8.00 -12.74 17.44
CA PHE A 68 7.07 -12.27 18.46
C PHE A 68 5.97 -13.28 18.82
N GLY A 69 5.94 -14.45 18.16
CA GLY A 69 4.91 -15.47 18.37
C GLY A 69 3.50 -14.99 17.99
N LEU A 70 3.41 -14.09 17.02
CA LEU A 70 2.15 -13.48 16.58
C LEU A 70 1.49 -14.31 15.47
N GLY A 71 0.15 -14.37 15.49
CA GLY A 71 -0.60 -14.86 14.33
C GLY A 71 -0.52 -13.89 13.13
N PRO A 72 -0.96 -14.32 11.93
CA PRO A 72 -0.80 -13.54 10.69
C PRO A 72 -1.31 -12.09 10.78
N ASN A 73 -2.50 -11.88 11.33
CA ASN A 73 -3.08 -10.55 11.46
C ASN A 73 -2.34 -9.68 12.49
N GLY A 74 -1.90 -10.28 13.60
CA GLY A 74 -1.15 -9.56 14.64
C GLY A 74 0.22 -9.11 14.13
N ALA A 75 0.91 -9.97 13.37
CA ALA A 75 2.17 -9.61 12.73
C ALA A 75 1.99 -8.52 11.67
N LEU A 76 0.90 -8.57 10.89
CA LEU A 76 0.59 -7.55 9.89
C LEU A 76 0.33 -6.18 10.52
N ILE A 77 -0.41 -6.12 11.63
CA ILE A 77 -0.59 -4.89 12.42
C ILE A 77 0.76 -4.34 12.91
N TYR A 78 1.60 -5.22 13.47
CA TYR A 78 2.93 -4.84 13.94
C TYR A 78 3.79 -4.26 12.81
N CYS A 79 3.80 -4.88 11.62
CA CYS A 79 4.51 -4.37 10.45
C CYS A 79 4.06 -2.95 10.08
N MET A 80 2.75 -2.67 10.16
CA MET A 80 2.21 -1.35 9.85
C MET A 80 2.59 -0.29 10.91
N GLU A 81 2.55 -0.64 12.19
CA GLU A 81 3.00 0.24 13.29
C GLU A 81 4.52 0.53 13.18
N PHE A 82 5.30 -0.49 12.79
CA PHE A 82 6.72 -0.35 12.55
C PHE A 82 7.01 0.58 11.36
N LEU A 83 6.30 0.42 10.24
CA LEU A 83 6.40 1.34 9.10
C LEU A 83 5.98 2.76 9.50
N GLU A 84 4.92 2.93 10.28
CA GLU A 84 4.43 4.24 10.73
C GLU A 84 5.47 4.97 11.60
N THR A 85 6.13 4.24 12.49
CA THR A 85 7.22 4.74 13.35
C THR A 85 8.45 5.10 12.51
N ASN A 86 8.72 4.32 11.47
CA ASN A 86 9.88 4.49 10.59
C ASN A 86 9.52 5.14 9.24
N VAL A 87 8.46 5.94 9.17
CA VAL A 87 7.93 6.51 7.91
C VAL A 87 8.96 7.33 7.13
N GLN A 88 9.99 7.85 7.81
CA GLN A 88 11.09 8.57 7.18
C GLN A 88 11.86 7.69 6.17
N TRP A 89 11.93 6.37 6.39
CA TRP A 89 12.47 5.42 5.43
C TRP A 89 11.70 5.47 4.11
N LEU A 90 10.36 5.42 4.18
CA LEU A 90 9.49 5.48 3.01
C LEU A 90 9.58 6.85 2.32
N ILE A 91 9.57 7.94 3.08
CA ILE A 91 9.74 9.30 2.56
C ILE A 91 11.07 9.43 1.80
N ALA A 92 12.17 8.89 2.34
CA ALA A 92 13.48 8.93 1.70
C ALA A 92 13.48 8.17 0.36
N LYS A 93 12.83 7.00 0.30
CA LYS A 93 12.66 6.24 -0.94
C LYS A 93 11.85 7.02 -1.99
N ILE A 94 10.74 7.64 -1.58
CA ILE A 94 9.89 8.47 -2.45
C ILE A 94 10.64 9.71 -2.97
N LEU A 95 11.48 10.34 -2.16
CA LEU A 95 12.29 11.49 -2.58
C LEU A 95 13.30 11.17 -3.68
N ASN A 96 13.62 9.89 -3.92
CA ASN A 96 14.43 9.48 -5.07
C ASN A 96 13.60 9.32 -6.36
N LEU A 97 12.28 9.52 -6.30
CA LEU A 97 11.31 9.28 -7.38
C LEU A 97 10.59 10.57 -7.84
N LYS A 98 11.28 11.71 -7.84
CA LYS A 98 10.69 13.07 -8.03
C LYS A 98 9.91 13.32 -9.33
N ASP A 99 10.07 12.46 -10.33
CA ASP A 99 9.39 12.54 -11.64
C ASP A 99 8.41 11.39 -11.89
N TYR A 100 8.17 10.53 -10.90
CA TYR A 100 7.30 9.36 -11.02
C TYR A 100 5.92 9.66 -10.47
N TYR A 101 4.90 9.06 -11.11
CA TYR A 101 3.59 8.89 -10.48
C TYR A 101 3.64 7.64 -9.60
N ILE A 102 3.20 7.77 -8.34
CA ILE A 102 3.34 6.70 -7.35
C ILE A 102 2.02 5.95 -7.19
N ILE A 103 2.06 4.62 -7.22
CA ILE A 103 0.94 3.74 -6.89
C ILE A 103 1.31 2.96 -5.64
N PHE A 104 0.55 3.12 -4.56
CA PHE A 104 0.72 2.29 -3.37
C PHE A 104 -0.24 1.11 -3.43
N ASP A 105 0.30 -0.11 -3.40
CA ASP A 105 -0.48 -1.32 -3.14
C ASP A 105 -0.59 -1.49 -1.62
N CYS A 106 -1.80 -1.26 -1.10
CA CYS A 106 -2.04 -1.23 0.34
C CYS A 106 -2.55 -2.58 0.88
N PRO A 107 -2.28 -2.90 2.16
CA PRO A 107 -2.82 -4.09 2.78
C PRO A 107 -4.35 -4.16 2.69
N GLY A 108 -4.87 -5.38 2.50
CA GLY A 108 -6.31 -5.61 2.40
C GLY A 108 -7.06 -5.75 3.72
N GLN A 109 -6.37 -5.97 4.85
CA GLN A 109 -7.02 -6.27 6.13
C GLN A 109 -7.78 -5.05 6.67
N VAL A 110 -9.06 -5.24 6.99
CA VAL A 110 -9.98 -4.16 7.38
C VAL A 110 -9.59 -3.55 8.73
N GLU A 111 -9.04 -4.36 9.62
CA GLU A 111 -8.63 -3.98 10.98
C GLU A 111 -7.61 -2.83 11.00
N LEU A 112 -6.79 -2.74 9.94
CA LEU A 112 -5.82 -1.65 9.76
C LEU A 112 -6.45 -0.28 9.48
N TYR A 113 -7.71 -0.26 9.08
CA TYR A 113 -8.44 0.96 8.71
C TYR A 113 -9.55 1.30 9.71
N THR A 114 -10.05 0.33 10.47
CA THR A 114 -11.14 0.52 11.44
C THR A 114 -10.66 0.64 12.88
N HIS A 115 -9.68 -0.18 13.29
CA HIS A 115 -9.24 -0.30 14.69
C HIS A 115 -7.84 0.29 14.93
N HIS A 116 -7.01 0.32 13.89
CA HIS A 116 -5.68 0.95 13.93
C HIS A 116 -5.64 2.22 13.07
N LYS A 117 -4.83 3.19 13.51
CA LYS A 117 -4.68 4.49 12.83
C LYS A 117 -3.47 4.55 11.90
N SER A 118 -2.63 3.51 11.88
CA SER A 118 -1.33 3.54 11.21
C SER A 118 -1.42 3.87 9.73
N MET A 119 -2.37 3.28 8.98
CA MET A 119 -2.58 3.62 7.57
C MET A 119 -2.94 5.10 7.36
N SER A 120 -3.85 5.63 8.19
CA SER A 120 -4.25 7.05 8.12
C SER A 120 -3.10 7.99 8.50
N GLN A 121 -2.31 7.63 9.50
CA GLN A 121 -1.16 8.41 9.97
C GLN A 121 -0.01 8.38 8.97
N ILE A 122 0.25 7.24 8.31
CA ILE A 122 1.21 7.15 7.20
C ILE A 122 0.76 8.08 6.07
N ALA A 123 -0.49 8.01 5.64
CA ALA A 123 -1.02 8.86 4.58
C ALA A 123 -0.93 10.36 4.91
N GLU A 124 -1.24 10.74 6.15
CA GLU A 124 -1.11 12.12 6.63
C GLU A 124 0.34 12.60 6.60
N LYS A 125 1.28 11.80 7.13
CA LYS A 125 2.71 12.12 7.11
C LYS A 125 3.24 12.25 5.68
N LEU A 126 2.83 11.38 4.75
CA LEU A 126 3.21 11.48 3.33
C LEU A 126 2.68 12.77 2.67
N ASN A 127 1.41 13.12 2.92
CA ASN A 127 0.79 14.34 2.38
C ASN A 127 1.42 15.63 2.93
N GLN A 128 1.80 15.65 4.21
CA GLN A 128 2.43 16.82 4.83
C GLN A 128 3.85 17.08 4.31
N ASN A 129 4.57 16.03 3.89
CA ASN A 129 6.00 16.11 3.58
C ASN A 129 6.29 16.19 2.08
N VAL A 130 5.75 15.24 1.29
CA VAL A 130 6.31 14.95 -0.04
C VAL A 130 5.28 14.76 -1.15
N MET A 131 4.01 14.53 -0.81
CA MET A 131 3.03 14.02 -1.77
C MET A 131 1.68 14.72 -1.78
N ARG A 132 0.96 14.56 -2.90
CA ARG A 132 -0.48 14.74 -3.03
C ARG A 132 -1.11 13.40 -3.39
N LEU A 133 -1.87 12.84 -2.46
CA LEU A 133 -2.48 11.52 -2.59
C LEU A 133 -3.97 11.60 -2.94
N CYS A 134 -4.43 10.72 -3.84
CA CYS A 134 -5.83 10.33 -3.94
C CYS A 134 -6.01 8.90 -3.42
N SER A 135 -7.24 8.54 -3.04
CA SER A 135 -7.58 7.16 -2.71
C SER A 135 -8.36 6.54 -3.87
N VAL A 136 -7.99 5.31 -4.23
CA VAL A 136 -8.74 4.45 -5.13
C VAL A 136 -9.28 3.30 -4.30
N HIS A 137 -10.58 3.31 -4.04
CA HIS A 137 -11.24 2.28 -3.24
C HIS A 137 -11.88 1.24 -4.16
N LEU A 138 -11.34 0.02 -4.13
CA LEU A 138 -11.84 -1.12 -4.89
C LEU A 138 -12.82 -1.93 -4.06
N VAL A 139 -13.98 -2.22 -4.67
CA VAL A 139 -15.03 -3.08 -4.10
C VAL A 139 -15.30 -4.19 -5.10
N ASP A 140 -15.41 -5.42 -4.61
CA ASP A 140 -15.79 -6.56 -5.47
C ASP A 140 -17.24 -6.40 -5.94
N SER A 141 -17.42 -6.40 -7.26
CA SER A 141 -18.72 -6.30 -7.92
C SER A 141 -19.73 -7.37 -7.49
N HIS A 142 -19.28 -8.56 -7.06
CA HIS A 142 -20.17 -9.59 -6.55
C HIS A 142 -20.82 -9.18 -5.24
N HIS A 143 -20.12 -8.43 -4.38
CA HIS A 143 -20.69 -7.87 -3.15
C HIS A 143 -21.66 -6.71 -3.45
N CYS A 144 -21.45 -5.97 -4.54
CA CYS A 144 -22.37 -4.90 -4.94
C CYS A 144 -23.67 -5.37 -5.60
N SER A 145 -23.72 -6.62 -6.06
CA SER A 145 -24.85 -7.16 -6.83
C SER A 145 -25.87 -7.94 -5.99
N ASP A 146 -25.56 -8.24 -4.73
CA ASP A 146 -26.45 -8.95 -3.81
C ASP A 146 -26.83 -8.06 -2.61
N PRO A 147 -28.09 -7.55 -2.56
CA PRO A 147 -28.56 -6.71 -1.47
C PRO A 147 -28.49 -7.37 -0.07
N GLY A 148 -28.40 -8.71 -0.01
CA GLY A 148 -28.40 -9.47 1.25
C GLY A 148 -27.02 -9.69 1.89
N LYS A 149 -25.94 -9.18 1.30
CA LYS A 149 -24.55 -9.43 1.75
C LYS A 149 -23.84 -8.23 2.40
N ASN A 150 -24.56 -7.13 2.64
CA ASN A 150 -24.03 -5.94 3.35
C ASN A 150 -24.42 -5.95 4.83
#